data_AF-A0ABD2NB50-F1
#
_entry.id   AF-A0ABD2NB50-F1
#
_cell.length_a   1.000
_cell.length_b   1.000
_cell.length_c   1.000
_cell.angle_alpha   90.00
_cell.angle_beta   90.00
_cell.angle_gamma   90.00
#
_symmetry.space_group_name_H-M   'P 1'
#
loop_
_entity.id
_entity.type
_entity.pdbx_description
1 polymer ?
#
loop_
_entity_poly.entity_id
_entity_poly.type
_entity_poly.pdbx_seq_one_letter_code
_entity_poly.pdbx_strand_id
1 'polypeptide(L)'
;MNSSLSIILDRFTISACKNRHSAASIIRLYSERKSDLVNPNSSSTKEISKKDYEWRKSWTEETTHYFKTLRIFYTERNNVEVARWLQAPISFSPSSILNWLKNKEKQKDIIMQSYIPERNRILGNELAAAHFVVYRGGAVKFHSQDNWIKADENGEYSLPENYVRNDYLEAIDCSNMTLYYEGLQNLRNLQRVNWLSINGCENIDDWGLDHIVGSFYKTLFYLDLRNCPSITEKGLTALWKMENLKILYLDDILRTNEYEMTILMLQDHLPHLEIKVGDFAEDD
;
A
#
# COMPACT_ATOMS: atom_id res chain seq x y z
N MET A 1 44.27 58.65 8.18
CA MET A 1 43.42 59.56 7.39
C MET A 1 42.54 58.73 6.47
N ASN A 2 41.22 58.87 6.66
CA ASN A 2 40.09 58.61 5.74
C ASN A 2 39.88 57.18 5.22
N SER A 3 38.85 56.46 5.72
CA SER A 3 37.45 56.38 5.21
C SER A 3 37.38 55.78 3.79
N SER A 4 36.68 54.67 3.55
CA SER A 4 35.21 54.63 3.46
C SER A 4 34.62 53.21 3.48
N LEU A 5 33.33 53.16 3.84
CA LEU A 5 32.41 52.05 4.12
C LEU A 5 31.96 51.19 2.92
N SER A 6 31.22 50.12 3.26
CA SER A 6 30.18 49.37 2.51
C SER A 6 30.63 48.10 1.77
N ILE A 7 29.93 46.95 1.73
CA ILE A 7 28.63 46.46 2.22
C ILE A 7 28.66 44.91 2.09
N ILE A 8 28.13 44.21 3.11
CA ILE A 8 27.34 42.96 3.11
C ILE A 8 27.65 41.87 2.04
N LEU A 9 28.05 40.67 2.51
CA LEU A 9 27.34 39.39 2.31
C LEU A 9 28.12 38.22 2.93
N ASP A 10 27.64 37.84 4.11
CA ASP A 10 27.26 36.49 4.50
C ASP A 10 27.91 35.25 3.86
N ARG A 11 28.31 34.37 4.77
CA ARG A 11 28.38 32.89 4.70
C ARG A 11 29.71 32.27 4.26
N PHE A 12 30.53 32.06 5.30
CA PHE A 12 31.07 30.76 5.70
C PHE A 12 31.23 29.71 4.59
N THR A 13 32.48 29.64 4.15
CA THR A 13 33.15 28.56 3.45
C THR A 13 32.96 27.21 4.15
N ILE A 14 32.30 26.25 3.46
CA ILE A 14 32.49 24.83 3.75
C ILE A 14 33.70 24.35 2.97
N SER A 15 34.74 24.05 3.73
CA SER A 15 35.93 23.35 3.29
C SER A 15 35.59 22.01 2.61
N ALA A 16 36.08 21.87 1.39
CA ALA A 16 36.51 20.64 0.71
C ALA A 16 35.88 19.28 1.13
N CYS A 17 35.07 18.72 0.22
CA CYS A 17 35.20 17.31 -0.16
C CYS A 17 35.39 17.23 -1.68
N LYS A 18 36.63 16.95 -2.10
CA LYS A 18 36.94 16.53 -3.46
C LYS A 18 36.24 15.20 -3.72
N ASN A 19 35.36 15.12 -4.71
CA ASN A 19 35.27 13.92 -5.52
C ASN A 19 35.06 14.28 -6.98
N ARG A 20 36.08 13.97 -7.78
CA ARG A 20 36.10 14.15 -9.22
C ARG A 20 35.30 13.01 -9.85
N HIS A 21 34.10 13.28 -10.35
CA HIS A 21 33.50 12.38 -11.33
C HIS A 21 33.93 12.85 -12.72
N SER A 22 34.81 12.06 -13.33
CA SER A 22 35.23 12.22 -14.72
C SER A 22 34.02 12.12 -15.65
N ALA A 23 33.95 12.92 -16.71
CA ALA A 23 32.89 12.85 -17.72
C ALA A 23 32.68 11.43 -18.29
N ALA A 24 33.71 10.57 -18.21
CA ALA A 24 33.64 9.16 -18.58
C ALA A 24 32.66 8.32 -17.71
N SER A 25 32.46 8.64 -16.43
CA SER A 25 31.50 7.91 -15.57
C SER A 25 30.06 8.27 -15.87
N ILE A 26 29.80 9.51 -16.30
CA ILE A 26 28.46 9.96 -16.73
C ILE A 26 28.11 9.35 -18.09
N ILE A 27 29.08 9.26 -19.01
CA ILE A 27 28.89 8.60 -20.31
C ILE A 27 28.65 7.09 -20.13
N ARG A 28 29.31 6.45 -19.16
CA ARG A 28 29.07 5.03 -18.83
C ARG A 28 27.66 4.79 -18.30
N LEU A 29 27.18 5.63 -17.39
CA LEU A 29 25.81 5.60 -16.87
C LEU A 29 24.76 5.88 -17.97
N TYR A 30 25.08 6.73 -18.96
CA TYR A 30 24.22 6.97 -20.12
C TYR A 30 24.26 5.82 -21.13
N SER A 31 25.39 5.13 -21.27
CA SER A 31 25.52 3.95 -22.15
C SER A 31 24.81 2.72 -21.57
N GLU A 32 24.88 2.52 -20.26
CA GLU A 32 24.17 1.45 -19.54
C GLU A 32 22.65 1.66 -19.56
N ARG A 33 22.19 2.93 -19.58
CA ARG A 33 20.76 3.25 -19.72
C ARG A 33 20.21 3.03 -21.14
N LYS A 34 21.08 2.95 -22.17
CA LYS A 34 20.68 2.75 -23.57
C LYS A 34 20.60 1.27 -23.97
N SER A 35 21.23 0.36 -23.21
CA SER A 35 21.07 -1.09 -23.37
C SER A 35 19.73 -1.64 -22.84
N ASP A 36 18.94 -0.83 -22.15
CA ASP A 36 17.62 -1.21 -21.64
C ASP A 36 16.47 -0.95 -22.65
N LEU A 37 16.78 -0.55 -23.88
CA LEU A 37 15.82 -0.53 -24.98
C LEU A 37 15.72 -1.93 -25.62
N VAL A 38 14.79 -2.70 -25.05
CA VAL A 38 14.11 -3.91 -25.51
C VAL A 38 14.39 -4.32 -26.97
N ASN A 39 15.03 -5.48 -27.13
CA ASN A 39 14.98 -6.30 -28.33
C ASN A 39 13.71 -7.19 -28.24
N PRO A 40 12.75 -7.16 -29.19
CA PRO A 40 11.43 -7.80 -29.00
C PRO A 40 11.42 -9.33 -29.03
N ASN A 41 12.54 -9.99 -29.33
CA ASN A 41 12.58 -11.43 -29.67
C ASN A 41 13.53 -12.25 -28.78
N SER A 42 13.44 -12.12 -27.46
CA SER A 42 13.97 -13.14 -26.55
C SER A 42 13.01 -13.37 -25.39
N SER A 43 12.22 -14.42 -25.50
CA SER A 43 11.52 -15.06 -24.38
C SER A 43 12.55 -15.66 -23.43
N SER A 44 13.13 -14.85 -22.54
CA SER A 44 13.84 -15.34 -21.38
C SER A 44 12.86 -15.41 -20.22
N THR A 45 12.24 -16.56 -20.02
CA THR A 45 11.65 -16.92 -18.72
C THR A 45 12.78 -16.88 -17.70
N LYS A 46 12.86 -15.82 -16.88
CA LYS A 46 13.69 -15.85 -15.68
C LYS A 46 13.11 -16.94 -14.80
N GLU A 47 13.92 -17.94 -14.44
CA GLU A 47 13.52 -18.91 -13.42
C GLU A 47 13.39 -18.15 -12.10
N ILE A 48 12.15 -17.96 -11.66
CA ILE A 48 11.81 -17.30 -10.40
C ILE A 48 12.03 -18.32 -9.28
N SER A 49 12.80 -17.97 -8.26
CA SER A 49 13.10 -18.87 -7.14
C SER A 49 11.98 -18.84 -6.10
N LYS A 50 11.79 -19.91 -5.33
CA LYS A 50 10.77 -19.97 -4.26
C LYS A 50 10.87 -18.81 -3.26
N LYS A 51 12.08 -18.24 -3.08
CA LYS A 51 12.34 -17.07 -2.22
C LYS A 51 11.74 -15.78 -2.73
N ASP A 52 11.52 -15.64 -4.04
CA ASP A 52 10.99 -14.42 -4.65
C ASP A 52 9.48 -14.26 -4.41
N TYR A 53 8.79 -15.34 -4.05
CA TYR A 53 7.39 -15.33 -3.60
C TYR A 53 7.26 -15.00 -2.12
N GLU A 54 8.28 -15.27 -1.31
CA GLU A 54 8.22 -15.10 0.15
C GLU A 54 8.00 -13.63 0.50
N TRP A 55 6.94 -13.38 1.26
CA TRP A 55 6.73 -12.08 1.87
C TRP A 55 7.79 -11.84 2.94
N ARG A 56 8.00 -10.57 3.34
CA ARG A 56 8.95 -10.26 4.42
C ARG A 56 8.67 -11.21 5.57
N LYS A 57 9.70 -11.86 6.10
CA LYS A 57 9.58 -12.57 7.37
C LYS A 57 9.59 -11.53 8.48
N SER A 58 8.86 -11.80 9.56
CA SER A 58 8.96 -10.91 10.70
C SER A 58 10.44 -10.90 11.11
N TRP A 59 11.00 -9.73 11.42
CA TRP A 59 12.40 -9.62 11.85
C TRP A 59 12.67 -10.47 13.12
N THR A 60 11.62 -11.00 13.75
CA THR A 60 11.59 -11.95 14.85
C THR A 60 11.93 -13.40 14.48
N GLU A 61 11.74 -13.80 13.21
CA GLU A 61 11.97 -15.16 12.71
C GLU A 61 13.40 -15.39 12.19
N GLU A 62 14.05 -14.36 11.63
CA GLU A 62 15.41 -14.50 11.07
C GLU A 62 16.52 -14.52 12.14
N THR A 63 16.25 -14.07 13.37
CA THR A 63 17.26 -13.99 14.43
C THR A 63 17.09 -15.09 15.47
N THR A 64 18.09 -15.97 15.54
CA THR A 64 18.28 -17.05 16.51
C THR A 64 17.91 -16.64 17.95
N HIS A 65 17.28 -17.57 18.69
CA HIS A 65 16.59 -17.44 19.98
C HIS A 65 17.24 -16.60 21.11
N TYR A 66 18.53 -16.31 21.08
CA TYR A 66 19.28 -15.77 22.23
C TYR A 66 19.07 -14.26 22.48
N PHE A 67 18.59 -13.48 21.49
CA PHE A 67 18.44 -12.03 21.62
C PHE A 67 16.99 -11.53 21.76
N LYS A 68 15.99 -12.42 21.83
CA LYS A 68 14.56 -12.04 21.85
C LYS A 68 14.16 -11.15 23.03
N THR A 69 14.67 -11.40 24.22
CA THR A 69 14.25 -10.71 25.45
C THR A 69 14.82 -9.30 25.59
N LEU A 70 16.04 -9.06 25.08
CA LEU A 70 16.73 -7.77 25.21
C LEU A 70 16.54 -6.86 23.99
N ARG A 71 16.13 -7.41 22.84
CA ARG A 71 15.85 -6.64 21.64
C ARG A 71 14.60 -5.76 21.72
N ILE A 72 13.71 -6.01 22.68
CA ILE A 72 12.60 -5.11 23.02
C ILE A 72 13.10 -3.66 23.21
N PHE A 73 14.33 -3.50 23.71
CA PHE A 73 14.99 -2.22 24.03
C PHE A 73 15.95 -1.71 22.94
N TYR A 74 16.32 -2.54 21.96
CA TYR A 74 17.23 -2.18 20.87
C TYR A 74 16.53 -2.31 19.53
N THR A 75 15.87 -1.23 19.10
CA THR A 75 15.31 -1.12 17.75
C THR A 75 16.32 -0.38 16.87
N GLU A 76 17.02 -1.10 15.99
CA GLU A 76 17.85 -0.50 14.94
C GLU A 76 16.95 -0.03 13.79
N ARG A 77 16.47 1.22 13.87
CA ARG A 77 16.12 2.11 12.75
C ARG A 77 15.72 3.47 13.34
N ASN A 78 16.47 4.51 12.94
CA ASN A 78 16.39 5.90 13.34
C ASN A 78 16.71 6.21 14.82
N ASN A 79 17.96 6.62 15.07
CA ASN A 79 18.47 7.13 16.36
C ASN A 79 17.63 8.25 16.98
N VAL A 80 16.82 8.97 16.18
CA VAL A 80 15.97 10.08 16.65
C VAL A 80 14.78 9.59 17.48
N GLU A 81 14.10 8.52 17.07
CA GLU A 81 12.95 8.00 17.82
C GLU A 81 13.38 7.32 19.12
N VAL A 82 14.52 6.61 19.09
CA VAL A 82 15.13 6.03 20.29
C VAL A 82 15.58 7.12 21.27
N ALA A 83 16.21 8.19 20.77
CA ALA A 83 16.60 9.32 21.61
C ALA A 83 15.39 10.00 22.25
N ARG A 84 14.29 10.18 21.48
CA ARG A 84 13.03 10.72 22.01
C ARG A 84 12.38 9.79 23.03
N TRP A 85 12.47 8.48 22.84
CA TRP A 85 11.97 7.46 23.77
C TRP A 85 12.78 7.41 25.08
N LEU A 86 14.11 7.53 25.01
CA LEU A 86 14.99 7.61 26.18
C LEU A 86 14.79 8.90 26.99
N GLN A 87 14.36 9.98 26.33
CA GLN A 87 14.02 11.25 26.97
C GLN A 87 12.59 11.30 27.51
N ALA A 88 11.70 10.41 27.05
CA ALA A 88 10.33 10.33 27.54
C ALA A 88 10.29 9.53 28.85
N PRO A 89 9.58 10.00 29.89
CA PRO A 89 9.41 9.21 31.10
C PRO A 89 8.65 7.94 30.74
N ILE A 90 9.33 6.79 30.83
CA ILE A 90 8.71 5.49 30.62
C ILE A 90 7.70 5.30 31.75
N SER A 91 6.42 5.56 31.47
CA SER A 91 5.36 5.20 32.40
C SER A 91 5.27 3.67 32.43
N PHE A 92 5.84 3.04 33.45
CA PHE A 92 5.77 1.58 33.67
C PHE A 92 4.37 1.11 34.11
N SER A 93 3.33 1.87 33.79
CA SER A 93 1.95 1.46 34.04
C SER A 93 1.61 0.25 33.17
N PRO A 94 1.05 -0.83 33.74
CA PRO A 94 0.69 -2.04 32.98
C PRO A 94 -0.16 -1.75 31.73
N SER A 95 -1.10 -0.80 31.81
CA SER A 95 -1.94 -0.38 30.68
C SER A 95 -1.13 0.34 29.60
N SER A 96 -0.16 1.17 29.98
CA SER A 96 0.74 1.86 29.04
C SER A 96 1.65 0.88 28.32
N ILE A 97 2.15 -0.14 29.03
CA ILE A 97 2.98 -1.20 28.45
C ILE A 97 2.16 -2.05 27.47
N LEU A 98 0.91 -2.39 27.83
CA LEU A 98 0.00 -3.12 26.95
C LEU A 98 -0.30 -2.34 25.66
N ASN A 99 -0.62 -1.05 25.78
CA ASN A 99 -0.85 -0.19 24.62
C ASN A 99 0.41 -0.01 23.78
N TRP A 100 1.58 0.10 24.43
CA TRP A 100 2.87 0.15 23.74
C TRP A 100 3.15 -1.15 22.95
N LEU A 101 2.87 -2.32 23.53
CA LEU A 101 3.01 -3.61 22.84
C LEU A 101 2.07 -3.71 21.63
N LYS A 102 0.79 -3.37 21.79
CA LYS A 102 -0.19 -3.31 20.69
C LYS A 102 0.26 -2.37 19.57
N ASN A 103 0.75 -1.18 19.92
CA ASN A 103 1.27 -0.24 18.94
C ASN A 103 2.48 -0.82 18.21
N LYS A 104 3.35 -1.58 18.89
CA LYS A 104 4.50 -2.23 18.26
C LYS A 104 4.09 -3.36 17.31
N GLU A 105 3.04 -4.12 17.62
CA GLU A 105 2.45 -5.11 16.71
C GLU A 105 1.88 -4.43 15.46
N LYS A 106 1.06 -3.39 15.64
CA LYS A 106 0.55 -2.56 14.52
C LYS A 106 1.68 -2.04 13.63
N GLN A 107 2.76 -1.52 14.21
CA GLN A 107 3.91 -1.04 13.44
C GLN A 107 4.60 -2.15 12.65
N LYS A 108 4.70 -3.37 13.21
CA LYS A 108 5.20 -4.51 12.45
C LYS A 108 4.30 -4.80 11.27
N ASP A 109 2.98 -4.83 11.45
CA ASP A 109 2.04 -5.13 10.37
C ASP A 109 2.09 -4.08 9.26
N ILE A 110 2.22 -2.80 9.60
CA ILE A 110 2.44 -1.70 8.64
C ILE A 110 3.72 -1.93 7.82
N ILE A 111 4.84 -2.20 8.50
CA ILE A 111 6.13 -2.46 7.83
C ILE A 111 6.04 -3.69 6.93
N MET A 112 5.35 -4.73 7.39
CA MET A 112 5.12 -5.93 6.61
C MET A 112 4.27 -5.62 5.38
N GLN A 113 3.32 -4.69 5.45
CA GLN A 113 2.49 -4.29 4.32
C GLN A 113 3.18 -3.35 3.33
N SER A 114 4.26 -2.68 3.73
CA SER A 114 4.93 -1.70 2.87
C SER A 114 5.39 -2.27 1.53
N TYR A 115 5.28 -1.44 0.49
CA TYR A 115 5.62 -1.77 -0.89
C TYR A 115 7.07 -2.23 -1.10
N ILE A 116 7.28 -3.26 -1.94
CA ILE A 116 8.60 -3.76 -2.35
C ILE A 116 8.76 -3.65 -3.87
N PRO A 117 9.59 -2.70 -4.38
CA PRO A 117 9.76 -2.52 -5.81
C PRO A 117 10.44 -3.71 -6.50
N GLU A 118 11.36 -4.40 -5.84
CA GLU A 118 12.09 -5.54 -6.41
C GLU A 118 11.15 -6.70 -6.74
N ARG A 119 10.20 -7.01 -5.84
CA ARG A 119 9.22 -8.07 -6.02
C ARG A 119 8.32 -7.78 -7.22
N ASN A 120 7.81 -6.57 -7.32
CA ASN A 120 6.98 -6.14 -8.45
C ASN A 120 7.74 -6.17 -9.78
N ARG A 121 9.05 -5.92 -9.79
CA ARG A 121 9.86 -6.00 -11.00
C ARG A 121 10.03 -7.44 -11.50
N ILE A 122 9.98 -8.42 -10.60
CA ILE A 122 10.12 -9.85 -10.91
C ILE A 122 8.77 -10.45 -11.32
N LEU A 123 7.74 -10.28 -10.49
CA LEU A 123 6.43 -10.91 -10.67
C LEU A 123 5.49 -10.12 -11.61
N GLY A 124 5.74 -8.82 -11.76
CA GLY A 124 4.77 -7.88 -12.32
C GLY A 124 3.80 -7.35 -11.26
N ASN A 125 3.06 -6.28 -11.58
CA ASN A 125 2.17 -5.64 -10.62
C ASN A 125 0.95 -6.51 -10.27
N GLU A 126 0.32 -7.12 -11.29
CA GLU A 126 -0.88 -7.96 -11.13
C GLU A 126 -0.61 -9.16 -10.21
N LEU A 127 0.41 -9.96 -10.53
CA LEU A 127 0.74 -11.15 -9.75
C LEU A 127 1.28 -10.79 -8.35
N ALA A 128 2.09 -9.73 -8.22
CA ALA A 128 2.55 -9.27 -6.92
C ALA A 128 1.38 -8.81 -6.02
N ALA A 129 0.39 -8.12 -6.59
CA ALA A 129 -0.84 -7.73 -5.90
C ALA A 129 -1.66 -8.95 -5.51
N ALA A 130 -1.83 -9.92 -6.41
CA ALA A 130 -2.53 -11.18 -6.14
C ALA A 130 -1.93 -11.91 -4.93
N HIS A 131 -0.61 -12.12 -4.94
CA HIS A 131 0.07 -12.73 -3.80
C HIS A 131 -0.08 -11.92 -2.51
N PHE A 132 -0.09 -10.58 -2.59
CA PHE A 132 -0.26 -9.74 -1.41
C PHE A 132 -1.65 -9.91 -0.78
N VAL A 133 -2.70 -9.93 -1.59
CA VAL A 133 -4.09 -10.05 -1.14
C VAL A 133 -4.35 -11.45 -0.57
N VAL A 134 -4.00 -12.50 -1.32
CA VAL A 134 -4.29 -13.88 -0.93
C VAL A 134 -3.49 -14.29 0.32
N TYR A 135 -2.24 -13.85 0.46
CA TYR A 135 -1.42 -14.10 1.66
C TYR A 135 -2.06 -13.55 2.95
N ARG A 136 -2.95 -12.56 2.85
CA ARG A 136 -3.61 -11.91 3.99
C ARG A 136 -5.07 -12.34 4.17
N GLY A 137 -5.49 -13.39 3.46
CA GLY A 137 -6.83 -13.96 3.57
C GLY A 137 -7.88 -13.33 2.65
N GLY A 138 -7.48 -12.42 1.75
CA GLY A 138 -8.34 -11.91 0.70
C GLY A 138 -8.49 -12.89 -0.45
N ALA A 139 -9.34 -12.54 -1.41
CA ALA A 139 -9.55 -13.31 -2.62
C ALA A 139 -9.32 -12.46 -3.87
N VAL A 140 -8.89 -13.10 -4.94
CA VAL A 140 -8.66 -12.44 -6.23
C VAL A 140 -9.23 -13.26 -7.36
N LYS A 141 -9.63 -12.57 -8.43
CA LYS A 141 -10.09 -13.18 -9.66
C LYS A 141 -9.30 -12.63 -10.84
N PHE A 142 -8.71 -13.55 -11.61
CA PHE A 142 -8.03 -13.24 -12.86
C PHE A 142 -9.01 -13.23 -14.01
N HIS A 143 -8.73 -12.46 -15.05
CA HIS A 143 -9.57 -12.47 -16.26
C HIS A 143 -9.55 -13.83 -16.98
N SER A 144 -8.45 -14.58 -16.87
CA SER A 144 -8.34 -15.92 -17.47
C SER A 144 -9.17 -16.99 -16.76
N GLN A 145 -9.56 -16.77 -15.50
CA GLN A 145 -10.19 -17.76 -14.64
C GLN A 145 -11.44 -17.19 -13.98
N ASP A 146 -12.57 -17.87 -14.14
CA ASP A 146 -13.81 -17.39 -13.54
C ASP A 146 -13.92 -17.57 -12.03
N ASN A 147 -13.04 -18.39 -11.45
CA ASN A 147 -13.05 -18.76 -10.03
C ASN A 147 -12.29 -17.75 -9.18
N TRP A 148 -12.81 -17.53 -7.97
CA TRP A 148 -12.11 -16.80 -6.93
C TRP A 148 -10.98 -17.65 -6.35
N ILE A 149 -9.79 -17.06 -6.26
CA ILE A 149 -8.62 -17.67 -5.63
C ILE A 149 -8.50 -17.07 -4.23
N LYS A 150 -8.65 -17.89 -3.21
CA LYS A 150 -8.48 -17.56 -1.79
C LYS A 150 -7.50 -18.55 -1.16
N ALA A 151 -6.91 -18.18 -0.02
CA ALA A 151 -6.17 -19.14 0.79
C ALA A 151 -7.11 -20.12 1.50
N ASP A 152 -6.73 -21.39 1.51
CA ASP A 152 -7.41 -22.44 2.26
C ASP A 152 -7.27 -22.21 3.78
N GLU A 153 -8.00 -22.96 4.59
CA GLU A 153 -7.93 -22.90 6.07
C GLU A 153 -6.50 -23.13 6.60
N ASN A 154 -5.66 -23.85 5.84
CA ASN A 154 -4.26 -24.12 6.16
C ASN A 154 -3.30 -22.99 5.73
N GLY A 155 -3.80 -21.94 5.07
CA GLY A 155 -3.02 -20.82 4.55
C GLY A 155 -2.27 -21.12 3.24
N GLU A 156 -2.54 -22.26 2.62
CA GLU A 156 -2.02 -22.60 1.29
C GLU A 156 -2.94 -22.03 0.20
N TYR A 157 -2.36 -21.60 -0.92
CA TYR A 157 -3.10 -21.09 -2.06
C TYR A 157 -2.38 -21.40 -3.36
N SER A 158 -3.14 -21.63 -4.43
CA SER A 158 -2.61 -21.88 -5.77
C SER A 158 -2.71 -20.62 -6.63
N LEU A 159 -1.63 -19.85 -6.73
CA LEU A 159 -1.49 -18.78 -7.71
C LEU A 159 -0.55 -19.21 -8.85
N PRO A 160 -0.73 -18.67 -10.08
CA PRO A 160 0.20 -18.92 -11.17
C PRO A 160 1.62 -18.49 -10.78
N GLU A 161 2.59 -19.41 -10.85
CA GLU A 161 3.97 -19.11 -10.47
C GLU A 161 4.64 -18.16 -11.50
N ASN A 162 4.30 -18.30 -12.77
CA ASN A 162 4.91 -17.54 -13.86
C ASN A 162 3.96 -16.46 -14.37
N TYR A 163 4.53 -15.29 -14.69
CA TYR A 163 3.80 -14.21 -15.34
C TYR A 163 3.24 -14.68 -16.69
N VAL A 164 1.91 -14.76 -16.79
CA VAL A 164 1.21 -15.04 -18.03
C VAL A 164 0.97 -13.72 -18.76
N ARG A 165 1.61 -13.56 -19.92
CA ARG A 165 1.38 -12.40 -20.79
C ARG A 165 -0.11 -12.38 -21.18
N ASN A 166 -0.80 -11.29 -20.81
CA ASN A 166 -2.24 -11.05 -21.03
C ASN A 166 -3.21 -11.58 -19.95
N ASP A 167 -2.71 -11.99 -18.79
CA ASP A 167 -3.56 -12.19 -17.62
C ASP A 167 -3.50 -10.95 -16.70
N TYR A 168 -4.67 -10.52 -16.22
CA TYR A 168 -4.83 -9.33 -15.38
C TYR A 168 -5.89 -9.58 -14.32
N LEU A 169 -5.80 -8.86 -13.20
CA LEU A 169 -6.80 -8.91 -12.16
C LEU A 169 -8.07 -8.19 -12.61
N GLU A 170 -9.18 -8.91 -12.54
CA GLU A 170 -10.51 -8.38 -12.86
C GLU A 170 -11.25 -7.97 -11.58
N ALA A 171 -11.15 -8.79 -10.53
CA ALA A 171 -11.81 -8.54 -9.26
C ALA A 171 -10.86 -8.80 -8.08
N ILE A 172 -10.95 -7.94 -7.06
CA ILE A 172 -10.17 -8.03 -5.83
C ILE A 172 -11.10 -7.92 -4.65
N ASP A 173 -11.08 -8.93 -3.79
CA ASP A 173 -11.81 -8.97 -2.54
C ASP A 173 -10.84 -8.88 -1.36
N CYS A 174 -10.91 -7.77 -0.65
CA CYS A 174 -10.17 -7.51 0.58
C CYS A 174 -11.07 -7.56 1.82
N SER A 175 -12.22 -8.25 1.75
CA SER A 175 -13.19 -8.29 2.85
C SER A 175 -12.59 -8.84 4.14
N ASN A 176 -12.87 -8.18 5.27
CA ASN A 176 -12.39 -8.50 6.62
C ASN A 176 -10.86 -8.58 6.77
N MET A 177 -10.11 -7.91 5.90
CA MET A 177 -8.65 -7.84 5.99
C MET A 177 -8.17 -6.66 6.84
N THR A 178 -7.11 -6.88 7.63
CA THR A 178 -6.38 -5.79 8.30
C THR A 178 -5.46 -5.10 7.31
N LEU A 179 -5.98 -4.11 6.57
CA LEU A 179 -5.23 -3.35 5.56
C LEU A 179 -4.87 -1.95 6.06
N TYR A 180 -3.64 -1.52 5.83
CA TYR A 180 -3.14 -0.16 6.11
C TYR A 180 -2.86 0.61 4.82
N TYR A 181 -2.74 1.93 4.94
CA TYR A 181 -2.41 2.83 3.82
C TYR A 181 -1.16 2.39 3.04
N GLU A 182 -0.10 1.97 3.73
CA GLU A 182 1.14 1.49 3.10
C GLU A 182 0.94 0.21 2.28
N GLY A 183 -0.04 -0.61 2.67
CA GLY A 183 -0.43 -1.83 1.97
C GLY A 183 -1.10 -1.56 0.63
N LEU A 184 -1.89 -0.49 0.53
CA LEU A 184 -2.56 -0.08 -0.71
C LEU A 184 -1.59 0.22 -1.85
N GLN A 185 -0.36 0.62 -1.53
CA GLN A 185 0.67 0.85 -2.54
C GLN A 185 1.05 -0.41 -3.34
N ASN A 186 0.76 -1.61 -2.81
CA ASN A 186 0.95 -2.86 -3.55
C ASN A 186 -0.10 -3.06 -4.65
N LEU A 187 -1.24 -2.38 -4.57
CA LEU A 187 -2.34 -2.44 -5.55
C LEU A 187 -2.20 -1.36 -6.65
N ARG A 188 -1.02 -0.76 -6.78
CA ARG A 188 -0.78 0.30 -7.77
C ARG A 188 -0.62 -0.24 -9.18
N ASN A 189 -0.95 0.60 -10.16
CA ASN A 189 -0.74 0.34 -11.60
C ASN A 189 -1.42 -0.94 -12.12
N LEU A 190 -2.51 -1.35 -11.48
CA LEU A 190 -3.36 -2.44 -11.99
C LEU A 190 -4.17 -1.93 -13.17
N GLN A 191 -4.19 -2.69 -14.27
CA GLN A 191 -4.62 -2.14 -15.56
C GLN A 191 -6.14 -2.20 -15.78
N ARG A 192 -6.84 -3.17 -15.17
CA ARG A 192 -8.20 -3.55 -15.58
C ARG A 192 -9.06 -4.11 -14.43
N VAL A 193 -8.80 -3.67 -13.20
CA VAL A 193 -9.63 -4.08 -12.06
C VAL A 193 -10.97 -3.38 -12.15
N ASN A 194 -12.02 -4.17 -12.28
CA ASN A 194 -13.40 -3.73 -12.45
C ASN A 194 -14.18 -3.78 -11.13
N TRP A 195 -13.81 -4.70 -10.23
CA TRP A 195 -14.54 -4.96 -8.98
C TRP A 195 -13.57 -4.94 -7.80
N LEU A 196 -13.88 -4.12 -6.80
CA LEU A 196 -13.10 -4.02 -5.56
C LEU A 196 -14.03 -4.04 -4.35
N SER A 197 -13.80 -4.97 -3.43
CA SER A 197 -14.40 -4.94 -2.10
C SER A 197 -13.34 -4.68 -1.05
N ILE A 198 -13.59 -3.70 -0.18
CA ILE A 198 -12.79 -3.45 1.03
C ILE A 198 -13.69 -3.50 2.27
N ASN A 199 -14.73 -4.35 2.23
CA ASN A 199 -15.69 -4.49 3.32
C ASN A 199 -14.98 -4.89 4.63
N GLY A 200 -15.26 -4.22 5.74
CA GLY A 200 -14.68 -4.59 7.04
C GLY A 200 -13.21 -4.21 7.20
N CYS A 201 -12.67 -3.35 6.32
CA CYS A 201 -11.33 -2.80 6.48
C CYS A 201 -11.32 -1.62 7.49
N GLU A 202 -11.16 -1.92 8.78
CA GLU A 202 -11.25 -0.93 9.87
C GLU A 202 -10.16 0.17 9.84
N ASN A 203 -8.99 -0.11 9.26
CA ASN A 203 -7.82 0.76 9.31
C ASN A 203 -7.65 1.64 8.06
N ILE A 204 -8.62 1.63 7.14
CA ILE A 204 -8.60 2.45 5.93
C ILE A 204 -9.33 3.77 6.20
N ASP A 205 -8.56 4.85 6.19
CA ASP A 205 -9.05 6.22 6.37
C ASP A 205 -9.39 6.87 5.01
N ASP A 206 -9.92 8.10 5.05
CA ASP A 206 -10.19 8.93 3.86
C ASP A 206 -9.01 9.05 2.89
N TRP A 207 -7.79 9.11 3.42
CA TRP A 207 -6.55 9.15 2.63
C TRP A 207 -6.31 7.84 1.87
N GLY A 208 -6.67 6.70 2.48
CA GLY A 208 -6.63 5.40 1.82
C GLY A 208 -7.64 5.33 0.69
N LEU A 209 -8.84 5.89 0.89
CA LEU A 209 -9.85 5.96 -0.17
C LEU A 209 -9.40 6.84 -1.34
N ASP A 210 -8.82 8.02 -1.12
CA ASP A 210 -8.27 8.85 -2.22
C ASP A 210 -7.13 8.12 -2.96
N HIS A 211 -6.34 7.29 -2.27
CA HIS A 211 -5.32 6.46 -2.90
C HIS A 211 -5.92 5.36 -3.79
N ILE A 212 -6.99 4.71 -3.35
CA ILE A 212 -7.76 3.73 -4.13
C ILE A 212 -8.32 4.43 -5.38
N VAL A 213 -8.97 5.58 -5.21
CA VAL A 213 -9.48 6.38 -6.33
C VAL A 213 -8.36 6.70 -7.31
N GLY A 214 -7.22 7.22 -6.84
CA GLY A 214 -6.08 7.54 -7.70
C GLY A 214 -5.52 6.34 -8.46
N SER A 215 -5.64 5.14 -7.91
CA SER A 215 -5.16 3.90 -8.53
C SER A 215 -6.15 3.33 -9.56
N PHE A 216 -7.47 3.44 -9.31
CA PHE A 216 -8.51 2.75 -10.07
C PHE A 216 -9.50 3.68 -10.79
N TYR A 217 -9.24 4.98 -10.86
CA TYR A 217 -10.18 5.99 -11.37
C TYR A 217 -10.78 5.70 -12.75
N LYS A 218 -10.06 4.97 -13.62
CA LYS A 218 -10.52 4.62 -14.97
C LYS A 218 -11.12 3.23 -15.12
N THR A 219 -10.86 2.31 -14.19
CA THR A 219 -11.15 0.89 -14.41
C THR A 219 -12.29 0.38 -13.55
N LEU A 220 -12.52 1.00 -12.39
CA LEU A 220 -13.44 0.47 -11.40
C LEU A 220 -14.91 0.71 -11.79
N PHE A 221 -15.69 -0.36 -11.74
CA PHE A 221 -17.14 -0.35 -11.96
C PHE A 221 -17.93 -0.63 -10.68
N TYR A 222 -17.36 -1.42 -9.77
CA TYR A 222 -17.97 -1.82 -8.51
C TYR A 222 -17.02 -1.52 -7.35
N LEU A 223 -17.53 -0.85 -6.32
CA LEU A 223 -16.81 -0.59 -5.08
C LEU A 223 -17.69 -0.91 -3.87
N ASP A 224 -17.19 -1.71 -2.94
CA ASP A 224 -17.84 -1.99 -1.66
C ASP A 224 -17.02 -1.43 -0.48
N LEU A 225 -17.62 -0.48 0.25
CA LEU A 225 -17.06 0.23 1.40
C LEU A 225 -17.82 -0.07 2.70
N ARG A 226 -18.63 -1.14 2.75
CA ARG A 226 -19.38 -1.51 3.97
C ARG A 226 -18.44 -1.79 5.15
N ASN A 227 -18.91 -1.55 6.38
CA ASN A 227 -18.16 -1.79 7.60
C ASN A 227 -16.76 -1.11 7.66
N CYS A 228 -16.61 0.05 7.03
CA CYS A 228 -15.39 0.86 7.09
C CYS A 228 -15.61 2.09 8.00
N PRO A 229 -15.39 1.99 9.34
CA PRO A 229 -15.72 3.05 10.29
C PRO A 229 -14.86 4.32 10.16
N SER A 230 -13.67 4.20 9.57
CA SER A 230 -12.69 5.30 9.47
C SER A 230 -12.86 6.15 8.20
N ILE A 231 -13.74 5.74 7.29
CA ILE A 231 -14.09 6.52 6.09
C ILE A 231 -15.19 7.51 6.47
N THR A 232 -14.95 8.78 6.18
CA THR A 232 -15.87 9.90 6.44
C THR A 232 -16.51 10.44 5.16
N GLU A 233 -17.43 11.38 5.30
CA GLU A 233 -18.03 12.11 4.18
C GLU A 233 -16.95 12.75 3.30
N LYS A 234 -15.83 13.17 3.88
CA LYS A 234 -14.71 13.78 3.15
C LYS A 234 -14.04 12.78 2.22
N GLY A 235 -13.84 11.54 2.67
CA GLY A 235 -13.31 10.46 1.83
C GLY A 235 -14.24 10.17 0.64
N LEU A 236 -15.54 10.14 0.88
CA LEU A 236 -16.54 9.91 -0.18
C LEU A 236 -16.54 10.97 -1.27
N THR A 237 -16.17 12.23 -0.94
CA THR A 237 -16.02 13.25 -1.97
C THR A 237 -15.02 12.81 -3.04
N ALA A 238 -13.91 12.14 -2.71
CA ALA A 238 -12.91 11.74 -3.69
C ALA A 238 -13.46 10.83 -4.81
N LEU A 239 -14.57 10.12 -4.56
CA LEU A 239 -15.20 9.21 -5.52
C LEU A 239 -15.71 9.92 -6.80
N TRP A 240 -15.90 11.25 -6.78
CA TRP A 240 -16.33 12.00 -7.97
C TRP A 240 -15.39 11.84 -9.17
N LYS A 241 -14.12 11.49 -8.94
CA LYS A 241 -13.12 11.25 -9.99
C LYS A 241 -13.33 9.95 -10.76
N MET A 242 -14.19 9.04 -10.28
CA MET A 242 -14.41 7.72 -10.87
C MET A 242 -15.60 7.72 -11.82
N GLU A 243 -15.36 8.16 -13.06
CA GLU A 243 -16.38 8.30 -14.09
C GLU A 243 -17.05 6.97 -14.51
N ASN A 244 -16.34 5.84 -14.33
CA ASN A 244 -16.83 4.52 -14.72
C ASN A 244 -17.51 3.74 -13.57
N LEU A 245 -17.55 4.30 -12.36
CA LEU A 245 -18.16 3.64 -11.22
C LEU A 245 -19.68 3.58 -11.40
N LYS A 246 -20.24 2.37 -11.33
CA LYS A 246 -21.68 2.12 -11.49
C LYS A 246 -22.34 1.70 -10.19
N ILE A 247 -21.64 0.95 -9.35
CA ILE A 247 -22.21 0.40 -8.13
C ILE A 247 -21.30 0.76 -6.96
N LEU A 248 -21.86 1.45 -5.96
CA LEU A 248 -21.20 1.76 -4.71
C LEU A 248 -22.02 1.21 -3.56
N TYR A 249 -21.43 0.31 -2.76
CA TYR A 249 -22.03 -0.15 -1.51
C TYR A 249 -21.48 0.66 -0.34
N LEU A 250 -22.38 1.21 0.46
CA LEU A 250 -22.10 1.93 1.69
C LEU A 250 -22.79 1.23 2.86
N ASP A 251 -22.21 1.40 4.05
CA ASP A 251 -22.89 1.09 5.32
C ASP A 251 -23.98 2.13 5.60
N ASP A 252 -24.85 1.87 6.58
CA ASP A 252 -26.04 2.67 6.90
C ASP A 252 -25.80 4.19 6.70
N ILE A 253 -26.47 4.74 5.68
CA ILE A 253 -26.30 6.11 5.18
C ILE A 253 -26.73 7.15 6.24
N LEU A 254 -27.45 6.74 7.28
CA LEU A 254 -28.06 7.64 8.26
C LEU A 254 -27.12 8.07 9.40
N ARG A 255 -25.80 7.92 9.25
CA ARG A 255 -24.85 8.32 10.31
C ARG A 255 -24.88 9.83 10.60
N THR A 256 -24.91 10.69 9.57
CA THR A 256 -25.04 12.16 9.74
C THR A 256 -25.63 12.85 8.50
N ASN A 257 -26.17 14.06 8.67
CA ASN A 257 -26.71 14.88 7.57
C ASN A 257 -25.66 15.21 6.50
N GLU A 258 -24.38 15.31 6.87
CA GLU A 258 -23.29 15.58 5.93
C GLU A 258 -23.04 14.43 4.95
N TYR A 259 -23.26 13.18 5.38
CA TYR A 259 -23.16 12.01 4.50
C TYR A 259 -24.25 12.02 3.43
N GLU A 260 -25.51 12.26 3.83
CA GLU A 260 -26.64 12.36 2.89
C GLU A 260 -26.38 13.43 1.83
N MET A 261 -25.93 14.62 2.25
CA MET A 261 -25.61 15.70 1.32
C MET A 261 -24.48 15.34 0.35
N THR A 262 -23.44 14.64 0.82
CA THR A 262 -22.33 14.22 -0.02
C THR A 262 -22.75 13.18 -1.05
N ILE A 263 -23.65 12.26 -0.67
CA ILE A 263 -24.21 11.25 -1.54
C ILE A 263 -25.08 11.89 -2.63
N LEU A 264 -25.92 12.86 -2.26
CA LEU A 264 -26.70 13.64 -3.23
C LEU A 264 -25.77 14.39 -4.22
N MET A 265 -24.69 15.01 -3.73
CA MET A 265 -23.70 15.65 -4.60
C MET A 265 -23.02 14.65 -5.54
N LEU A 266 -22.72 13.44 -5.06
CA LEU A 266 -22.09 12.39 -5.85
C LEU A 266 -23.04 11.88 -6.94
N GLN A 267 -24.33 11.71 -6.63
CA GLN A 267 -25.36 11.32 -7.60
C GLN A 267 -25.60 12.40 -8.67
N ASP A 268 -25.50 13.68 -8.30
CA ASP A 268 -25.60 14.79 -9.25
C ASP A 268 -24.43 14.80 -10.25
N HIS A 269 -23.20 14.54 -9.76
CA HIS A 269 -22.01 14.46 -10.62
C HIS A 269 -21.93 13.16 -11.43
N LEU A 270 -22.40 12.05 -10.87
CA LEU A 270 -22.37 10.71 -11.48
C LEU A 270 -23.80 10.17 -11.57
N PRO A 271 -24.60 10.60 -12.57
CA PRO A 271 -26.01 10.21 -12.69
C PRO A 271 -26.21 8.71 -12.98
N HIS A 272 -25.15 8.00 -13.37
CA HIS A 272 -25.17 6.55 -13.63
C HIS A 272 -24.80 5.72 -12.40
N LEU A 273 -24.42 6.36 -11.29
CA LEU A 273 -23.97 5.69 -10.08
C LEU A 273 -25.17 5.22 -9.24
N GLU A 274 -25.30 3.91 -9.09
CA GLU A 274 -26.23 3.27 -8.17
C GLU A 274 -25.56 3.12 -6.80
N ILE A 275 -26.05 3.87 -5.82
CA ILE A 275 -25.58 3.81 -4.43
C ILE A 275 -26.52 2.91 -3.66
N LYS A 276 -26.00 1.81 -3.13
CA LYS A 276 -26.73 0.82 -2.35
C LYS A 276 -26.33 0.90 -0.89
N VAL A 277 -27.32 0.93 -0.02
CA VAL A 277 -27.13 0.81 1.43
C VAL A 277 -27.27 -0.66 1.77
N GLY A 278 -26.28 -1.20 2.49
CA GLY A 278 -26.43 -2.53 3.04
C GLY A 278 -27.43 -2.52 4.20
N ASP A 279 -28.63 -3.05 3.99
CA ASP A 279 -29.32 -3.76 5.08
C ASP A 279 -28.55 -5.05 5.35
N PHE A 280 -28.49 -5.48 6.62
CA PHE A 280 -27.92 -6.77 7.00
C PHE A 280 -28.44 -7.87 6.07
N ALA A 281 -27.61 -8.36 5.16
CA ALA A 281 -27.87 -9.61 4.48
C ALA A 281 -27.62 -10.71 5.51
N GLU A 282 -28.71 -11.21 6.10
CA GLU A 282 -28.76 -12.58 6.59
C GLU A 282 -28.42 -13.48 5.40
N ASP A 283 -27.22 -14.06 5.40
CA ASP A 283 -26.88 -15.16 4.51
C ASP A 283 -27.54 -16.44 5.07
N ASP A 284 -28.55 -16.96 4.36
CA ASP A 284 -29.10 -18.32 4.49
C ASP A 284 -28.12 -19.39 3.97
#